data_AF-A0A1Q9CX61-F1
#
_entry.id   AF-A0A1Q9CX61-F1
#
_cell.length_a   1.000
_cell.length_b   1.000
_cell.length_c   1.000
_cell.angle_alpha   90.00
_cell.angle_beta   90.00
_cell.angle_gamma   90.00
#
_symmetry.space_group_name_H-M   'P 1'
#
loop_
_entity.id
_entity.type
_entity.pdbx_description
1 polymer ?
#
loop_
_entity_poly.entity_id
_entity_poly.type
_entity_poly.pdbx_seq_one_letter_code
_entity_poly.pdbx_strand_id
1 'polypeptide(L)'
;MQSLSIRSKPKIDELGTRASGLRAGTAARGGGRWRCWRQAFRKLSLEVQEKANIGQLTTSYCCCSSREFEELPFTPFPQHEAAALRRWRRCPGALAAPQAAHPRMLLAAIVILTQAAFAAKVHSTSRGVSMSFDDFISLHGRSYRQGSQEYEERAALFETRRVAALLQNNRSDAKWSATINKFSDRKEEELKVMHGYKPAQVRQSQGLSFAAEEEDHSRLKSALPEKVDWRHLSDGQNIVEQGGCGSCWAISATTVLNAHSEIHRGRPRRFSSQELVNCVPNPQECGGQGGCSGATVELGIGWAVQHGLSLETSVPYSAQDGTCENSFLQAQGLRGATAGGASFGLTGFRVLPSNKEEPLARALVELGPVAVSVAASSWFSYEGGVFDECDNIVNHAVALYGYGRSDSHRFWLVKNSWGSDWGENGYIRLLRRDSEDQHCGIDTEPDKGIACKGGPKEVTVCGTCGILYDSVVPQFEDAKEA
;
A
#
# COMPACT_ATOMS: atom_id res chain seq x y z
N MET A 1 -33.63 -60.50 -7.75
CA MET A 1 -33.32 -61.79 -8.41
C MET A 1 -32.08 -61.62 -9.26
N GLN A 2 -31.05 -62.46 -9.03
CA GLN A 2 -29.97 -62.94 -9.93
C GLN A 2 -29.17 -61.90 -10.76
N SER A 3 -27.89 -61.61 -10.44
CA SER A 3 -26.64 -62.36 -10.73
C SER A 3 -26.31 -62.49 -12.24
N LEU A 4 -25.22 -61.88 -12.75
CA LEU A 4 -23.94 -62.50 -13.23
C LEU A 4 -23.39 -61.53 -14.33
N SER A 5 -22.11 -61.39 -14.72
CA SER A 5 -20.84 -62.07 -14.47
C SER A 5 -19.66 -61.22 -15.01
N ILE A 6 -18.63 -61.05 -14.18
CA ILE A 6 -17.15 -61.23 -14.33
C ILE A 6 -16.50 -61.33 -15.75
N ARG A 7 -15.35 -60.61 -15.92
CA ARG A 7 -13.99 -61.01 -16.44
C ARG A 7 -13.37 -59.86 -17.27
N SER A 8 -12.07 -59.58 -17.36
CA SER A 8 -10.79 -60.01 -16.76
C SER A 8 -9.67 -59.13 -17.36
N LYS A 9 -8.57 -58.84 -16.63
CA LYS A 9 -7.33 -58.16 -17.12
C LYS A 9 -6.51 -59.06 -18.08
N PRO A 10 -5.42 -58.58 -18.75
CA PRO A 10 -4.09 -58.44 -18.09
C PRO A 10 -3.18 -57.28 -18.60
N LYS A 11 -2.09 -57.06 -17.83
CA LYS A 11 -0.85 -56.29 -18.09
C LYS A 11 0.10 -56.99 -19.07
N ILE A 12 1.13 -56.28 -19.56
CA ILE A 12 2.53 -56.67 -19.97
C ILE A 12 3.08 -55.48 -20.81
N ASP A 13 4.36 -55.17 -20.97
CA ASP A 13 5.57 -54.98 -20.15
C ASP A 13 6.57 -54.24 -21.07
N GLU A 14 7.63 -53.74 -20.45
CA GLU A 14 8.87 -53.08 -20.91
C GLU A 14 9.44 -53.29 -22.33
N LEU A 15 10.24 -52.29 -22.76
CA LEU A 15 11.54 -52.31 -23.49
C LEU A 15 11.70 -50.92 -24.16
N GLY A 16 12.79 -50.15 -24.15
CA GLY A 16 14.21 -50.41 -23.92
C GLY A 16 15.03 -49.80 -25.08
N THR A 17 16.05 -48.99 -24.75
CA THR A 17 17.29 -48.65 -25.52
C THR A 17 17.38 -47.57 -26.63
N ARG A 18 18.26 -46.57 -26.36
CA ARG A 18 19.47 -46.08 -27.11
C ARG A 18 19.33 -45.65 -28.60
N ALA A 19 20.09 -44.72 -29.20
CA ALA A 19 21.19 -43.80 -28.86
C ALA A 19 21.51 -42.91 -30.11
N SER A 20 22.37 -41.88 -29.93
CA SER A 20 23.25 -41.20 -30.93
C SER A 20 22.58 -40.42 -32.08
N GLY A 21 22.99 -39.23 -32.52
CA GLY A 21 24.26 -38.50 -32.46
C GLY A 21 24.76 -38.21 -33.89
N LEU A 22 24.97 -36.95 -34.29
CA LEU A 22 25.82 -36.42 -35.41
C LEU A 22 25.46 -34.93 -35.64
N ARG A 23 26.24 -33.94 -35.19
CA ARG A 23 27.44 -33.29 -35.79
C ARG A 23 27.29 -32.72 -37.22
N ALA A 24 27.35 -31.38 -37.26
CA ALA A 24 28.22 -30.49 -38.04
C ALA A 24 28.43 -30.71 -39.55
N GLY A 25 28.09 -29.68 -40.33
CA GLY A 25 28.60 -29.42 -41.68
C GLY A 25 29.01 -27.95 -41.82
N THR A 26 30.31 -27.73 -41.88
CA THR A 26 31.00 -26.45 -42.20
C THR A 26 31.22 -26.31 -43.70
N ALA A 27 31.04 -25.11 -44.25
CA ALA A 27 31.90 -24.45 -45.26
C ALA A 27 31.13 -23.28 -45.90
N ALA A 28 31.70 -22.20 -46.44
CA ALA A 28 32.91 -21.41 -46.23
C ALA A 28 32.93 -20.40 -47.40
N ARG A 29 33.43 -19.18 -47.13
CA ARG A 29 34.03 -18.18 -48.04
C ARG A 29 33.12 -17.29 -48.88
N GLY A 30 33.35 -15.98 -48.68
CA GLY A 30 32.98 -14.90 -49.57
C GLY A 30 33.31 -13.55 -48.94
N GLY A 31 34.60 -13.18 -48.91
CA GLY A 31 35.05 -11.91 -48.36
C GLY A 31 34.81 -10.74 -49.31
N GLY A 32 34.62 -9.55 -48.74
CA GLY A 32 34.61 -8.30 -49.48
C GLY A 32 33.96 -7.16 -48.69
N ARG A 33 34.80 -6.22 -48.22
CA ARG A 33 34.60 -4.79 -47.87
C ARG A 33 33.15 -4.28 -48.05
N TRP A 34 32.55 -3.55 -47.12
CA TRP A 34 32.74 -2.10 -46.97
C TRP A 34 32.37 -1.61 -45.56
N ARG A 35 33.22 -0.71 -45.06
CA ARG A 35 32.95 0.18 -43.93
C ARG A 35 31.70 1.01 -44.24
N CYS A 36 30.69 1.03 -43.36
CA CYS A 36 29.75 2.16 -43.17
C CYS A 36 28.64 1.83 -42.16
N TRP A 37 28.93 1.76 -40.86
CA TRP A 37 27.87 1.88 -39.81
C TRP A 37 28.41 2.59 -38.55
N ARG A 38 29.19 3.67 -38.75
CA ARG A 38 29.53 4.67 -37.71
C ARG A 38 29.04 6.09 -38.05
N GLN A 39 27.92 6.19 -38.77
CA GLN A 39 27.33 7.48 -39.16
C GLN A 39 25.79 7.55 -39.06
N ALA A 40 25.14 6.64 -38.32
CA ALA A 40 23.70 6.77 -37.99
C ALA A 40 23.45 7.34 -36.58
N PHE A 41 24.48 7.49 -35.74
CA PHE A 41 24.39 8.03 -34.38
C PHE A 41 24.88 9.49 -34.23
N ARG A 42 25.06 10.22 -35.34
CA ARG A 42 25.44 11.65 -35.34
C ARG A 42 24.43 12.58 -36.01
N LYS A 43 23.24 12.08 -36.39
CA LYS A 43 22.18 12.89 -37.03
C LYS A 43 20.87 13.04 -36.24
N LEU A 44 20.82 12.52 -35.02
CA LEU A 44 19.69 12.74 -34.07
C LEU A 44 20.12 13.49 -32.80
N SER A 45 21.31 14.12 -32.83
CA SER A 45 21.86 14.96 -31.76
C SER A 45 21.93 16.44 -32.13
N LEU A 46 21.38 16.85 -33.27
CA LEU A 46 21.45 18.24 -33.78
C LEU A 46 20.08 18.87 -34.11
N GLU A 47 18.96 18.16 -33.96
CA GLU A 47 17.61 18.73 -34.14
C GLU A 47 16.88 19.05 -32.82
N VAL A 48 17.55 18.90 -31.67
CA VAL A 48 17.02 19.29 -30.35
C VAL A 48 17.62 20.61 -29.84
N GLN A 49 18.54 21.23 -30.59
CA GLN A 49 19.28 22.42 -30.15
C GLN A 49 18.93 23.71 -30.91
N GLU A 50 17.76 23.78 -31.57
CA GLU A 50 17.33 24.98 -32.31
C GLU A 50 15.87 25.43 -31.99
N LYS A 51 15.36 25.12 -30.80
CA LYS A 51 14.10 25.71 -30.29
C LYS A 51 14.16 26.18 -28.83
N ALA A 52 15.33 26.63 -28.38
CA ALA A 52 15.48 27.34 -27.11
C ALA A 52 15.95 28.78 -27.39
N ASN A 53 15.05 29.62 -27.90
CA ASN A 53 15.34 31.04 -28.07
C ASN A 53 14.05 31.87 -27.93
N ILE A 54 13.57 32.06 -26.70
CA ILE A 54 12.62 33.13 -26.34
C ILE A 54 12.96 33.64 -24.92
N GLY A 55 13.59 34.82 -24.87
CA GLY A 55 13.39 35.89 -23.87
C GLY A 55 13.71 35.64 -22.40
N GLN A 56 14.97 35.87 -21.99
CA GLN A 56 15.32 36.15 -20.60
C GLN A 56 14.89 37.57 -20.20
N LEU A 57 14.03 37.67 -19.18
CA LEU A 57 13.84 38.86 -18.36
C LEU A 57 15.09 39.05 -17.47
N THR A 58 15.77 40.18 -17.67
CA THR A 58 16.90 40.64 -16.87
C THR A 58 16.45 41.01 -15.46
N THR A 59 17.04 40.37 -14.44
CA THR A 59 17.13 40.97 -13.10
C THR A 59 18.59 41.05 -12.74
N SER A 60 19.08 42.29 -12.63
CA SER A 60 20.46 42.63 -12.34
C SER A 60 20.73 42.48 -10.84
N TYR A 61 21.76 41.72 -10.45
CA TYR A 61 22.39 41.85 -9.13
C TYR A 61 23.89 42.08 -9.34
N CYS A 62 24.35 43.26 -8.91
CA CYS A 62 25.75 43.66 -8.92
C CYS A 62 26.56 42.83 -7.90
N CYS A 63 27.73 42.37 -8.34
CA CYS A 63 28.82 41.88 -7.50
C CYS A 63 29.49 43.02 -6.71
N CYS A 64 29.99 42.71 -5.51
CA CYS A 64 31.27 43.22 -5.03
C CYS A 64 31.98 42.21 -4.10
N SER A 65 33.18 41.81 -4.54
CA SER A 65 34.36 41.25 -3.86
C SER A 65 34.58 41.77 -2.40
N SER A 66 35.30 41.18 -1.42
CA SER A 66 36.53 40.34 -1.40
C SER A 66 36.85 39.81 0.02
N ARG A 67 37.62 38.71 0.09
CA ARG A 67 38.71 38.31 1.05
C ARG A 67 38.48 38.15 2.58
N GLU A 68 38.81 36.92 3.00
CA GLU A 68 39.61 36.45 4.16
C GLU A 68 39.79 37.34 5.41
N PHE A 69 39.47 36.80 6.60
CA PHE A 69 40.40 36.64 7.73
C PHE A 69 39.79 35.78 8.87
N GLU A 70 40.68 35.23 9.69
CA GLU A 70 40.60 34.14 10.67
C GLU A 70 39.79 34.38 11.97
N GLU A 71 39.25 33.28 12.50
CA GLU A 71 39.22 32.74 13.89
C GLU A 71 39.11 33.60 15.20
N LEU A 72 38.11 33.19 16.03
CA LEU A 72 38.04 33.08 17.52
C LEU A 72 37.48 34.28 18.38
N PRO A 73 37.05 34.12 19.67
CA PRO A 73 35.63 33.93 20.06
C PRO A 73 35.16 34.74 21.33
N PHE A 74 33.94 34.46 21.83
CA PHE A 74 33.33 34.73 23.17
C PHE A 74 32.76 36.12 23.57
N THR A 75 31.41 36.20 23.65
CA THR A 75 30.45 36.74 24.68
C THR A 75 30.71 38.04 25.50
N PRO A 76 29.71 38.65 26.21
CA PRO A 76 28.31 39.02 25.91
C PRO A 76 27.96 40.51 26.29
N PHE A 77 26.73 40.96 25.96
CA PHE A 77 25.93 42.16 26.36
C PHE A 77 26.40 43.06 27.53
N PRO A 78 26.14 44.41 27.54
CA PRO A 78 24.77 44.93 27.76
C PRO A 78 24.37 46.29 27.13
N GLN A 79 23.11 46.62 27.40
CA GLN A 79 22.22 47.72 26.99
C GLN A 79 22.70 49.14 27.37
N HIS A 80 22.38 50.16 26.56
CA HIS A 80 21.47 51.28 26.92
C HIS A 80 21.43 52.41 25.84
N GLU A 81 20.20 52.78 25.50
CA GLU A 81 19.65 54.12 25.30
C GLU A 81 20.06 55.09 24.17
N ALA A 82 18.97 55.59 23.56
CA ALA A 82 18.65 56.98 23.26
C ALA A 82 18.98 57.57 21.87
N ALA A 83 17.89 57.67 21.11
CA ALA A 83 17.35 58.92 20.56
C ALA A 83 18.17 59.69 19.51
N ALA A 84 17.63 59.77 18.29
CA ALA A 84 17.44 61.05 17.60
C ALA A 84 16.48 60.92 16.41
N LEU A 85 15.27 61.39 16.64
CA LEU A 85 14.29 61.86 15.65
C LEU A 85 14.91 62.90 14.69
N ARG A 86 14.71 62.77 13.37
CA ARG A 86 13.87 63.67 12.54
C ARG A 86 14.16 63.58 11.03
N ARG A 87 13.04 63.75 10.31
CA ARG A 87 12.85 64.24 8.93
C ARG A 87 12.99 63.23 7.80
N TRP A 88 11.86 62.62 7.44
CA TRP A 88 11.50 62.51 6.03
C TRP A 88 10.06 63.04 5.82
N ARG A 89 9.95 63.96 4.85
CA ARG A 89 8.72 64.59 4.39
C ARG A 89 7.94 63.59 3.52
N ARG A 90 6.61 63.73 3.54
CA ARG A 90 5.63 62.98 2.74
C ARG A 90 5.92 63.05 1.23
N CYS A 91 5.76 61.92 0.54
CA CYS A 91 5.25 61.84 -0.83
C CYS A 91 3.94 61.04 -0.82
N PRO A 92 2.86 61.48 -1.49
CA PRO A 92 1.60 60.76 -1.57
C PRO A 92 1.60 59.81 -2.79
N GLY A 93 1.12 58.58 -2.61
CA GLY A 93 0.93 57.62 -3.70
C GLY A 93 -0.01 56.51 -3.25
N ALA A 94 -1.14 56.41 -3.93
CA ALA A 94 -2.34 55.69 -3.54
C ALA A 94 -2.15 54.17 -3.34
N LEU A 95 -2.84 53.63 -2.33
CA LEU A 95 -3.17 52.21 -2.22
C LEU A 95 -4.15 51.85 -3.36
N ALA A 96 -3.66 51.13 -4.37
CA ALA A 96 -4.51 50.45 -5.33
C ALA A 96 -4.86 49.05 -4.79
N ALA A 97 -6.15 48.74 -4.73
CA ALA A 97 -6.67 47.41 -4.43
C ALA A 97 -6.17 46.36 -5.46
N PRO A 98 -6.04 45.07 -5.08
CA PRO A 98 -5.57 44.04 -6.01
C PRO A 98 -6.63 43.84 -7.09
N GLN A 99 -6.26 44.06 -8.35
CA GLN A 99 -7.10 43.74 -9.50
C GLN A 99 -7.27 42.22 -9.58
N ALA A 100 -8.52 41.77 -9.71
CA ALA A 100 -8.86 40.36 -9.90
C ALA A 100 -8.15 39.79 -11.14
N ALA A 101 -7.44 38.68 -10.97
CA ALA A 101 -6.76 38.00 -12.07
C ALA A 101 -7.78 37.62 -13.16
N HIS A 102 -7.50 38.01 -14.41
CA HIS A 102 -8.37 37.72 -15.54
C HIS A 102 -8.55 36.20 -15.73
N PRO A 103 -9.75 35.71 -16.09
CA PRO A 103 -10.06 34.27 -16.19
C PRO A 103 -9.13 33.49 -17.13
N ARG A 104 -8.51 34.16 -18.12
CA ARG A 104 -7.50 33.56 -19.02
C ARG A 104 -6.16 33.26 -18.34
N MET A 105 -5.74 34.07 -17.36
CA MET A 105 -4.51 33.80 -16.59
C MET A 105 -4.72 32.64 -15.60
N LEU A 106 -5.93 32.50 -15.05
CA LEU A 106 -6.28 31.38 -14.19
C LEU A 106 -6.27 30.05 -14.97
N LEU A 107 -6.86 30.03 -16.17
CA LEU A 107 -6.84 28.88 -17.08
C LEU A 107 -5.42 28.50 -17.51
N ALA A 108 -4.58 29.48 -17.86
CA ALA A 108 -3.18 29.22 -18.22
C ALA A 108 -2.38 28.65 -17.04
N ALA A 109 -2.57 29.17 -15.83
CA ALA A 109 -1.93 28.65 -14.62
C ALA A 109 -2.40 27.21 -14.31
N ILE A 110 -3.68 26.91 -14.47
CA ILE A 110 -4.21 25.55 -14.31
C ILE A 110 -3.60 24.60 -15.34
N VAL A 111 -3.50 25.01 -16.61
CA VAL A 111 -2.88 24.19 -17.67
C VAL A 111 -1.39 23.95 -17.42
N ILE A 112 -0.65 24.96 -16.95
CA ILE A 112 0.78 24.80 -16.62
C ILE A 112 0.96 23.88 -15.41
N LEU A 113 0.11 24.01 -14.38
CA LEU A 113 0.15 23.14 -13.20
C LEU A 113 -0.22 21.69 -13.54
N THR A 114 -1.21 21.45 -14.41
CA THR A 114 -1.56 20.10 -14.85
C THR A 114 -0.49 19.49 -15.74
N GLN A 115 0.14 20.27 -16.62
CA GLN A 115 1.28 19.82 -17.43
C GLN A 115 2.51 19.49 -16.56
N ALA A 116 2.81 20.30 -15.55
CA ALA A 116 3.90 20.04 -14.61
C ALA A 116 3.65 18.78 -13.76
N ALA A 117 2.42 18.57 -13.28
CA ALA A 117 2.04 17.38 -12.55
C ALA A 117 2.11 16.11 -13.43
N PHE A 118 1.70 16.20 -14.68
CA PHE A 118 1.82 15.11 -15.66
C PHE A 118 3.28 14.78 -15.96
N ALA A 119 4.12 15.80 -16.20
CA ALA A 119 5.56 15.62 -16.45
C ALA A 119 6.29 15.03 -15.24
N ALA A 120 5.99 15.48 -14.02
CA ALA A 120 6.55 14.91 -12.79
C ALA A 120 6.15 13.44 -12.61
N LYS A 121 4.91 13.08 -12.95
CA LYS A 121 4.41 11.70 -12.87
C LYS A 121 5.08 10.77 -13.88
N VAL A 122 5.26 11.22 -15.13
CA VAL A 122 5.99 10.49 -16.19
C VAL A 122 7.48 10.34 -15.83
N HIS A 123 8.07 11.36 -15.20
CA HIS A 123 9.48 11.33 -14.79
C HIS A 123 9.75 10.43 -13.57
N SER A 124 8.79 10.28 -12.65
CA SER A 124 8.88 9.31 -11.53
C SER A 124 8.85 7.86 -12.04
N THR A 125 7.87 7.55 -12.90
CA THR A 125 7.70 6.21 -13.48
C THR A 125 8.87 5.81 -14.37
N SER A 126 9.46 6.74 -15.15
CA SER A 126 10.63 6.43 -15.97
C SER A 126 11.89 6.19 -15.13
N ARG A 127 12.04 6.87 -13.98
CA ARG A 127 13.23 6.75 -13.13
C ARG A 127 13.37 5.35 -12.53
N GLY A 128 12.33 4.81 -11.92
CA GLY A 128 12.40 3.51 -11.25
C GLY A 128 12.77 2.37 -12.20
N VAL A 129 12.18 2.34 -13.39
CA VAL A 129 12.38 1.24 -14.34
C VAL A 129 13.68 1.39 -15.17
N SER A 130 14.28 2.58 -15.18
CA SER A 130 15.59 2.86 -15.78
C SER A 130 16.79 2.60 -14.85
N MET A 131 16.52 2.27 -13.58
CA MET A 131 17.53 2.08 -12.54
C MET A 131 18.41 0.86 -12.82
N SER A 132 19.72 0.99 -12.57
CA SER A 132 20.64 -0.16 -12.57
C SER A 132 20.53 -0.94 -11.24
N PHE A 133 20.97 -2.19 -11.21
CA PHE A 133 20.95 -2.96 -9.97
C PHE A 133 21.91 -2.40 -8.90
N ASP A 134 23.02 -1.78 -9.30
CA ASP A 134 23.97 -1.14 -8.38
C ASP A 134 23.36 0.12 -7.72
N ASP A 135 22.63 0.93 -8.50
CA ASP A 135 21.89 2.08 -7.98
C ASP A 135 20.77 1.63 -7.04
N PHE A 136 20.08 0.54 -7.40
CA PHE A 136 19.03 -0.07 -6.59
C PHE A 136 19.55 -0.55 -5.22
N ILE A 137 20.67 -1.29 -5.22
CA ILE A 137 21.34 -1.73 -3.99
C ILE A 137 21.67 -0.53 -3.11
N SER A 138 22.23 0.53 -3.70
CA SER A 138 22.62 1.74 -3.00
C SER A 138 21.40 2.47 -2.41
N LEU A 139 20.33 2.62 -3.20
CA LEU A 139 19.10 3.29 -2.80
C LEU A 139 18.40 2.58 -1.63
N HIS A 140 18.37 1.25 -1.65
CA HIS A 140 17.67 0.45 -0.65
C HIS A 140 18.59 -0.12 0.45
N GLY A 141 19.85 0.34 0.51
CA GLY A 141 20.80 -0.05 1.55
C GLY A 141 21.08 -1.57 1.58
N ARG A 142 21.10 -2.22 0.42
CA ARG A 142 21.38 -3.66 0.32
C ARG A 142 22.88 -3.94 0.47
N SER A 143 23.22 -5.11 1.03
CA SER A 143 24.61 -5.49 1.32
C SER A 143 24.97 -6.86 0.73
N TYR A 144 24.70 -7.06 -0.55
CA TYR A 144 25.04 -8.30 -1.26
C TYR A 144 26.51 -8.29 -1.69
N ARG A 145 27.23 -9.39 -1.44
CA ARG A 145 28.60 -9.53 -1.94
C ARG A 145 28.58 -9.74 -3.45
N GLN A 146 29.14 -8.82 -4.22
CA GLN A 146 29.21 -8.92 -5.68
C GLN A 146 29.85 -10.24 -6.13
N GLY A 147 29.24 -10.92 -7.12
CA GLY A 147 29.66 -12.24 -7.61
C GLY A 147 29.36 -13.41 -6.67
N SER A 148 28.62 -13.19 -5.58
CA SER A 148 28.06 -14.29 -4.79
C SER A 148 26.79 -14.84 -5.44
N GLN A 149 26.42 -16.07 -5.08
CA GLN A 149 25.15 -16.67 -5.49
C GLN A 149 23.95 -15.79 -5.11
N GLU A 150 23.93 -15.23 -3.90
CA GLU A 150 22.85 -14.32 -3.50
C GLU A 150 22.80 -13.09 -4.39
N TYR A 151 23.94 -12.44 -4.68
CA TYR A 151 23.95 -11.28 -5.57
C TYR A 151 23.39 -11.62 -6.96
N GLU A 152 23.79 -12.73 -7.56
CA GLU A 152 23.31 -13.16 -8.88
C GLU A 152 21.81 -13.47 -8.87
N GLU A 153 21.32 -14.17 -7.84
CA GLU A 153 19.89 -14.44 -7.65
C GLU A 153 19.08 -13.14 -7.52
N ARG A 154 19.54 -12.20 -6.68
CA ARG A 154 18.87 -10.91 -6.44
C ARG A 154 18.88 -10.03 -7.69
N ALA A 155 19.99 -10.01 -8.43
CA ALA A 155 20.10 -9.29 -9.70
C ALA A 155 19.13 -9.84 -10.76
N ALA A 156 19.01 -11.17 -10.85
CA ALA A 156 18.08 -11.81 -11.78
C ALA A 156 16.61 -11.52 -11.43
N LEU A 157 16.26 -11.52 -10.14
CA LEU A 157 14.92 -11.14 -9.67
C LEU A 157 14.61 -9.67 -9.99
N PHE A 158 15.53 -8.77 -9.68
CA PHE A 158 15.43 -7.36 -10.02
C PHE A 158 15.17 -7.15 -11.51
N GLU A 159 15.99 -7.76 -12.37
CA GLU A 159 15.89 -7.58 -13.82
C GLU A 159 14.58 -8.15 -14.37
N THR A 160 14.15 -9.31 -13.86
CA THR A 160 12.86 -9.93 -14.23
C THR A 160 11.71 -8.99 -13.92
N ARG A 161 11.68 -8.40 -12.72
CA ARG A 161 10.62 -7.46 -12.32
C ARG A 161 10.71 -6.12 -13.04
N ARG A 162 11.93 -5.67 -13.39
CA ARG A 162 12.16 -4.46 -14.19
C ARG A 162 11.57 -4.62 -15.59
N VAL A 163 11.82 -5.74 -16.24
CA VAL A 163 11.23 -6.06 -17.55
C VAL A 163 9.71 -6.18 -17.45
N ALA A 164 9.17 -6.84 -16.41
CA ALA A 164 7.74 -6.92 -16.19
C ALA A 164 7.09 -5.53 -16.04
N ALA A 165 7.74 -4.62 -15.28
CA ALA A 165 7.27 -3.25 -15.12
C ALA A 165 7.30 -2.46 -16.45
N LEU A 166 8.35 -2.63 -17.28
CA LEU A 166 8.40 -2.03 -18.62
C LEU A 166 7.25 -2.53 -19.50
N LEU A 167 7.00 -3.84 -19.51
CA LEU A 167 5.94 -4.43 -20.33
C LEU A 167 4.56 -3.91 -19.92
N GLN A 168 4.29 -3.83 -18.61
CA GLN A 168 3.05 -3.26 -18.11
C GLN A 168 2.88 -1.79 -18.52
N ASN A 169 3.93 -0.99 -18.33
CA ASN A 169 3.88 0.45 -18.63
C ASN A 169 3.79 0.75 -20.14
N ASN A 170 4.15 -0.20 -21.00
CA ASN A 170 4.07 -0.06 -22.46
C ASN A 170 2.73 -0.53 -23.05
N ARG A 171 1.79 -1.02 -22.23
CA ARG A 171 0.45 -1.37 -22.69
C ARG A 171 -0.36 -0.12 -23.01
N SER A 172 -1.00 -0.08 -24.17
CA SER A 172 -1.85 1.05 -24.57
C SER A 172 -3.15 1.16 -23.77
N ASP A 173 -3.57 0.07 -23.12
CA ASP A 173 -4.76 -0.02 -22.27
C ASP A 173 -4.44 0.01 -20.77
N ALA A 174 -3.18 0.30 -20.39
CA ALA A 174 -2.75 0.33 -18.99
C ALA A 174 -3.57 1.34 -18.18
N LYS A 175 -4.23 0.86 -17.12
CA LYS A 175 -4.95 1.70 -16.14
C LYS A 175 -4.06 2.12 -14.98
N TRP A 176 -2.95 1.41 -14.79
CA TRP A 176 -2.00 1.57 -13.70
C TRP A 176 -0.57 1.42 -14.22
N SER A 177 0.37 1.96 -13.46
CA SER A 177 1.79 1.91 -13.75
C SER A 177 2.54 1.11 -12.70
N ALA A 178 3.50 0.32 -13.15
CA ALA A 178 4.43 -0.42 -12.32
C ALA A 178 5.77 0.33 -12.17
N THR A 179 6.49 0.06 -11.09
CA THR A 179 7.86 0.53 -10.86
C THR A 179 8.73 -0.56 -10.24
N ILE A 180 10.03 -0.28 -10.17
CA ILE A 180 10.95 -0.99 -9.29
C ILE A 180 10.97 -0.27 -7.95
N ASN A 181 10.89 -1.03 -6.86
CA ASN A 181 10.94 -0.54 -5.48
C ASN A 181 11.62 -1.57 -4.56
N LYS A 182 11.63 -1.32 -3.25
CA LYS A 182 12.29 -2.17 -2.23
C LYS A 182 11.88 -3.65 -2.21
N PHE A 183 10.88 -4.07 -2.98
CA PHE A 183 10.44 -5.45 -3.13
C PHE A 183 11.02 -6.14 -4.37
N SER A 184 11.63 -5.38 -5.29
CA SER A 184 12.02 -5.87 -6.62
C SER A 184 13.13 -6.92 -6.61
N ASP A 185 13.90 -7.05 -5.53
CA ASP A 185 14.93 -8.07 -5.34
C ASP A 185 14.53 -9.19 -4.37
N ARG A 186 13.31 -9.16 -3.82
CA ARG A 186 12.87 -10.15 -2.84
C ARG A 186 12.50 -11.48 -3.47
N LYS A 187 12.70 -12.59 -2.77
CA LYS A 187 12.24 -13.91 -3.22
C LYS A 187 10.73 -14.04 -2.98
N GLU A 188 10.07 -14.93 -3.70
CA GLU A 188 8.62 -15.11 -3.58
C GLU A 188 8.20 -15.52 -2.16
N GLU A 189 9.02 -16.32 -1.47
CA GLU A 189 8.80 -16.66 -0.06
C GLU A 189 8.91 -15.45 0.88
N GLU A 190 9.80 -14.50 0.60
CA GLU A 190 9.94 -13.28 1.40
C GLU A 190 8.77 -12.31 1.18
N LEU A 191 8.20 -12.31 -0.03
CA LEU A 191 7.02 -11.54 -0.39
C LEU A 191 5.75 -12.12 0.25
N LYS A 192 5.59 -13.45 0.22
CA LYS A 192 4.43 -14.16 0.79
C LYS A 192 4.22 -13.86 2.28
N VAL A 193 5.31 -13.67 3.02
CA VAL A 193 5.24 -13.30 4.45
C VAL A 193 4.51 -11.97 4.67
N MET A 194 4.56 -11.05 3.71
CA MET A 194 3.92 -9.73 3.84
C MET A 194 2.40 -9.79 3.64
N HIS A 195 1.88 -10.90 3.11
CA HIS A 195 0.45 -11.19 3.02
C HIS A 195 -0.05 -11.99 4.24
N GLY A 196 0.38 -11.65 5.45
CA GLY A 196 -0.12 -12.31 6.67
C GLY A 196 0.34 -13.76 6.89
N TYR A 197 0.58 -14.56 5.86
CA TYR A 197 0.74 -16.00 5.96
C TYR A 197 2.20 -16.42 6.14
N LYS A 198 2.50 -17.06 7.29
CA LYS A 198 3.68 -17.91 7.45
C LYS A 198 3.24 -19.36 7.65
N PRO A 199 3.66 -20.31 6.79
CA PRO A 199 3.42 -21.72 7.06
C PRO A 199 4.23 -22.15 8.29
N ALA A 200 3.57 -22.61 9.35
CA ALA A 200 4.22 -23.15 10.54
C ALA A 200 3.59 -24.48 10.98
N GLN A 201 4.35 -25.28 11.73
CA GLN A 201 4.05 -26.69 12.02
C GLN A 201 2.87 -26.86 13.00
N VAL A 202 1.99 -27.79 12.64
CA VAL A 202 0.65 -28.02 13.19
C VAL A 202 0.67 -28.43 14.68
N ARG A 203 -0.12 -27.76 15.53
CA ARG A 203 -0.71 -28.34 16.75
C ARG A 203 -2.19 -27.95 16.85
N GLN A 204 -3.03 -28.86 17.31
CA GLN A 204 -4.50 -28.75 17.25
C GLN A 204 -5.10 -28.06 18.48
N SER A 205 -6.07 -27.15 18.29
CA SER A 205 -7.15 -26.90 19.26
C SER A 205 -8.37 -26.22 18.62
N GLN A 206 -9.51 -26.30 19.34
CA GLN A 206 -10.89 -26.16 18.86
C GLN A 206 -11.47 -24.74 18.90
N GLY A 207 -12.57 -24.54 18.18
CA GLY A 207 -13.04 -23.24 17.72
C GLY A 207 -14.27 -22.58 18.31
N LEU A 208 -14.36 -21.27 18.05
CA LEU A 208 -15.48 -20.34 18.19
C LEU A 208 -15.88 -19.81 16.80
N SER A 209 -17.17 -19.55 16.63
CA SER A 209 -17.79 -18.98 15.42
C SER A 209 -18.62 -17.79 15.88
N PHE A 210 -18.48 -16.65 15.21
CA PHE A 210 -19.34 -15.48 15.41
C PHE A 210 -20.18 -15.25 14.15
N ALA A 211 -21.50 -15.18 14.32
CA ALA A 211 -22.45 -15.00 13.24
C ALA A 211 -22.54 -13.51 12.85
N ALA A 212 -22.57 -13.23 11.56
CA ALA A 212 -22.95 -11.92 11.03
C ALA A 212 -24.46 -11.73 11.23
N GLU A 213 -24.88 -10.61 11.83
CA GLU A 213 -26.29 -10.21 11.82
C GLU A 213 -26.59 -9.50 10.49
N GLU A 214 -27.54 -10.04 9.73
CA GLU A 214 -28.09 -9.39 8.53
C GLU A 214 -28.99 -8.23 8.97
N GLU A 215 -28.51 -6.99 8.88
CA GLU A 215 -29.40 -5.83 8.98
C GLU A 215 -30.15 -5.60 7.66
N ASP A 216 -31.46 -5.38 7.79
CA ASP A 216 -32.36 -5.07 6.69
C ASP A 216 -32.09 -3.65 6.14
N HIS A 217 -31.19 -3.56 5.15
CA HIS A 217 -30.87 -2.34 4.43
C HIS A 217 -32.02 -1.82 3.53
N SER A 218 -33.20 -2.46 3.51
CA SER A 218 -34.34 -2.04 2.68
C SER A 218 -34.90 -0.63 2.99
N ARG A 219 -34.45 -0.02 4.10
CA ARG A 219 -34.92 1.30 4.56
C ARG A 219 -34.07 2.49 4.12
N LEU A 220 -32.88 2.29 3.55
CA LEU A 220 -31.96 3.38 3.21
C LEU A 220 -32.02 3.75 1.72
N LYS A 221 -32.92 4.69 1.40
CA LYS A 221 -33.22 5.17 0.03
C LYS A 221 -32.38 6.37 -0.44
N SER A 222 -31.40 6.84 0.32
CA SER A 222 -30.53 7.94 -0.15
C SER A 222 -29.47 7.42 -1.10
N ALA A 223 -29.26 8.13 -2.21
CA ALA A 223 -28.17 7.85 -3.12
C ALA A 223 -26.83 8.09 -2.39
N LEU A 224 -25.89 7.15 -2.54
CA LEU A 224 -24.53 7.32 -2.03
C LEU A 224 -23.80 8.42 -2.82
N PRO A 225 -22.91 9.20 -2.19
CA PRO A 225 -22.11 10.20 -2.90
C PRO A 225 -21.24 9.56 -3.97
N GLU A 226 -20.80 10.32 -4.98
CA GLU A 226 -19.92 9.78 -6.03
C GLU A 226 -18.47 9.56 -5.56
N LYS A 227 -18.06 10.25 -4.50
CA LYS A 227 -16.71 10.22 -3.94
C LYS A 227 -16.75 10.29 -2.42
N VAL A 228 -15.92 9.48 -1.78
CA VAL A 228 -15.61 9.49 -0.35
C VAL A 228 -14.08 9.45 -0.20
N ASP A 229 -13.53 10.24 0.72
CA ASP A 229 -12.08 10.30 0.96
C ASP A 229 -11.78 10.68 2.42
N TRP A 230 -11.38 9.68 3.21
CA TRP A 230 -11.05 9.83 4.63
C TRP A 230 -9.59 10.19 4.90
N ARG A 231 -8.79 10.51 3.87
CA ARG A 231 -7.36 10.86 4.07
C ARG A 231 -7.11 12.19 4.81
N HIS A 232 -8.18 12.94 5.07
CA HIS A 232 -8.13 14.16 5.88
C HIS A 232 -7.99 13.88 7.38
N LEU A 233 -8.27 12.65 7.84
CA LEU A 233 -8.03 12.21 9.21
C LEU A 233 -6.53 12.17 9.51
N SER A 234 -6.15 12.31 10.78
CA SER A 234 -4.76 12.27 11.23
C SER A 234 -4.05 10.97 10.84
N ASP A 235 -4.76 9.84 10.88
CA ASP A 235 -4.22 8.54 10.48
C ASP A 235 -4.05 8.45 8.95
N GLY A 236 -4.73 9.27 8.16
CA GLY A 236 -4.68 9.27 6.69
C GLY A 236 -3.31 9.56 6.08
N GLN A 237 -2.39 10.17 6.83
CA GLN A 237 -1.00 10.42 6.39
C GLN A 237 0.01 9.48 7.06
N ASN A 238 -0.43 8.70 8.05
CA ASN A 238 0.43 7.81 8.82
C ASN A 238 0.44 6.41 8.20
N ILE A 239 1.39 6.15 7.31
CA ILE A 239 1.55 4.83 6.67
C ILE A 239 2.53 3.99 7.49
N VAL A 240 2.03 2.87 8.01
CA VAL A 240 2.85 1.90 8.75
C VAL A 240 3.63 1.04 7.75
N GLU A 241 4.84 0.64 8.12
CA GLU A 241 5.64 -0.36 7.43
C GLU A 241 5.66 -1.66 8.25
N GLN A 242 4.95 -2.68 7.77
CA GLN A 242 4.86 -3.97 8.47
C GLN A 242 6.15 -4.82 8.36
N GLY A 243 7.01 -4.51 7.38
CA GLY A 243 8.24 -5.26 7.14
C GLY A 243 8.02 -6.75 6.87
N GLY A 244 8.91 -7.60 7.38
CA GLY A 244 8.88 -9.07 7.21
C GLY A 244 7.94 -9.82 8.17
N CYS A 245 6.90 -9.15 8.66
CA CYS A 245 5.93 -9.71 9.61
C CYS A 245 4.54 -9.75 8.98
N GLY A 246 3.88 -10.93 9.03
CA GLY A 246 2.51 -11.14 8.59
C GLY A 246 1.47 -10.54 9.55
N SER A 247 1.60 -9.25 9.84
CA SER A 247 0.79 -8.51 10.83
C SER A 247 -0.17 -7.50 10.18
N CYS A 248 -0.46 -7.67 8.89
CA CYS A 248 -1.45 -6.86 8.17
C CYS A 248 -2.79 -6.79 8.89
N TRP A 249 -3.21 -7.89 9.54
CA TRP A 249 -4.42 -7.98 10.34
C TRP A 249 -4.41 -7.00 11.53
N ALA A 250 -3.30 -6.93 12.27
CA ALA A 250 -3.15 -6.07 13.42
C ALA A 250 -3.05 -4.59 13.00
N ILE A 251 -2.32 -4.31 11.92
CA ILE A 251 -2.16 -2.95 11.40
C ILE A 251 -3.47 -2.45 10.80
N SER A 252 -4.22 -3.29 10.08
CA SER A 252 -5.54 -2.92 9.55
C SER A 252 -6.54 -2.65 10.69
N ALA A 253 -6.55 -3.51 11.72
CA ALA A 253 -7.36 -3.30 12.92
C ALA A 253 -7.06 -1.94 13.59
N THR A 254 -5.79 -1.62 13.88
CA THR A 254 -5.47 -0.33 14.51
C THR A 254 -5.69 0.85 13.57
N THR A 255 -5.50 0.69 12.27
CA THR A 255 -5.76 1.73 11.27
C THR A 255 -7.22 2.17 11.30
N VAL A 256 -8.18 1.24 11.32
CA VAL A 256 -9.60 1.61 11.40
C VAL A 256 -9.99 2.09 12.79
N LEU A 257 -9.40 1.54 13.86
CA LEU A 257 -9.64 2.03 15.22
C LEU A 257 -9.12 3.48 15.42
N ASN A 258 -7.98 3.84 14.85
CA ASN A 258 -7.43 5.19 14.89
C ASN A 258 -8.40 6.17 14.20
N ALA A 259 -8.82 5.85 12.98
CA ALA A 259 -9.75 6.65 12.20
C ALA A 259 -11.08 6.85 12.93
N HIS A 260 -11.68 5.78 13.43
CA HIS A 260 -12.95 5.85 14.14
C HIS A 260 -12.84 6.54 15.51
N SER A 261 -11.69 6.44 16.19
CA SER A 261 -11.46 7.22 17.42
C SER A 261 -11.48 8.73 17.14
N GLU A 262 -10.92 9.17 16.01
CA GLU A 262 -10.98 10.56 15.59
C GLU A 262 -12.39 10.98 15.18
N ILE A 263 -13.09 10.17 14.38
CA ILE A 263 -14.45 10.44 13.91
C ILE A 263 -15.43 10.54 15.09
N HIS A 264 -15.47 9.55 15.98
CA HIS A 264 -16.51 9.44 17.01
C HIS A 264 -16.14 10.13 18.32
N ARG A 265 -14.86 10.31 18.62
CA ARG A 265 -14.41 10.90 19.90
C ARG A 265 -13.76 12.27 19.73
N GLY A 266 -13.57 12.74 18.50
CA GLY A 266 -12.90 14.00 18.19
C GLY A 266 -11.44 14.03 18.66
N ARG A 267 -10.83 12.87 18.92
CA ARG A 267 -9.48 12.75 19.47
C ARG A 267 -8.65 11.80 18.61
N PRO A 268 -7.61 12.30 17.92
CA PRO A 268 -6.70 11.41 17.20
C PRO A 268 -5.94 10.54 18.21
N ARG A 269 -6.06 9.22 18.05
CA ARG A 269 -5.29 8.23 18.80
C ARG A 269 -4.55 7.34 17.83
N ARG A 270 -3.35 6.93 18.21
CA ARG A 270 -2.55 5.95 17.49
C ARG A 270 -2.38 4.74 18.37
N PHE A 271 -3.21 3.73 18.16
CA PHE A 271 -3.16 2.46 18.89
C PHE A 271 -1.98 1.61 18.41
N SER A 272 -1.40 0.85 19.34
CA SER A 272 -0.27 -0.04 19.06
C SER A 272 -0.74 -1.28 18.30
N SER A 273 -0.27 -1.43 17.05
CA SER A 273 -0.42 -2.70 16.32
C SER A 273 0.46 -3.80 16.92
N GLN A 274 1.57 -3.44 17.55
CA GLN A 274 2.48 -4.39 18.18
C GLN A 274 1.85 -5.09 19.39
N GLU A 275 1.05 -4.38 20.18
CA GLU A 275 0.33 -5.00 21.29
C GLU A 275 -0.64 -6.07 20.79
N LEU A 276 -1.34 -5.83 19.68
CA LEU A 276 -2.17 -6.86 19.04
C LEU A 276 -1.32 -8.06 18.61
N VAL A 277 -0.20 -7.82 17.91
CA VAL A 277 0.74 -8.88 17.47
C VAL A 277 1.20 -9.73 18.66
N ASN A 278 1.50 -9.11 19.80
CA ASN A 278 2.03 -9.80 20.97
C ASN A 278 0.97 -10.56 21.78
N CYS A 279 -0.25 -10.04 21.84
CA CYS A 279 -1.22 -10.44 22.87
C CYS A 279 -2.48 -11.15 22.36
N VAL A 280 -2.85 -11.03 21.08
CA VAL A 280 -4.10 -11.62 20.59
C VAL A 280 -3.94 -13.14 20.45
N PRO A 281 -4.73 -13.93 21.19
CA PRO A 281 -4.71 -15.38 21.02
C PRO A 281 -5.41 -15.78 19.72
N ASN A 282 -4.86 -16.77 19.01
CA ASN A 282 -5.49 -17.36 17.81
C ASN A 282 -5.60 -18.89 17.92
N PRO A 283 -6.39 -19.41 18.88
CA PRO A 283 -6.43 -20.85 19.18
C PRO A 283 -7.00 -21.72 18.04
N GLN A 284 -7.69 -21.08 17.09
CA GLN A 284 -8.34 -21.70 15.94
C GLN A 284 -7.53 -21.61 14.66
N GLU A 285 -6.40 -20.93 14.71
CA GLU A 285 -5.58 -20.63 13.56
C GLU A 285 -6.41 -19.99 12.42
N CYS A 286 -7.23 -18.97 12.74
CA CYS A 286 -7.96 -18.17 11.76
C CYS A 286 -6.98 -17.24 11.04
N GLY A 287 -6.88 -17.37 9.73
CA GLY A 287 -6.00 -16.55 8.89
C GLY A 287 -4.51 -16.67 9.20
N GLY A 288 -4.09 -17.79 9.79
CA GLY A 288 -2.71 -18.01 10.24
C GLY A 288 -2.61 -18.48 11.69
N GLN A 289 -1.43 -18.42 12.28
CA GLN A 289 -1.18 -18.96 13.64
C GLN A 289 -1.14 -17.90 14.76
N GLY A 290 -1.40 -16.63 14.43
CA GLY A 290 -1.23 -15.49 15.32
C GLY A 290 0.08 -14.73 15.06
N GLY A 291 0.20 -13.54 15.66
CA GLY A 291 1.38 -12.70 15.58
C GLY A 291 1.80 -12.38 14.14
N CYS A 292 3.07 -12.58 13.83
CA CYS A 292 3.65 -12.42 12.49
C CYS A 292 3.36 -13.58 11.53
N SER A 293 2.62 -14.60 11.96
CA SER A 293 2.19 -15.73 11.14
C SER A 293 0.73 -15.65 10.71
N GLY A 294 0.10 -14.48 10.90
CA GLY A 294 -1.23 -14.17 10.39
C GLY A 294 -2.33 -14.40 11.41
N ALA A 295 -3.31 -13.52 11.40
CA ALA A 295 -4.59 -13.68 12.08
C ALA A 295 -5.63 -12.85 11.32
N THR A 296 -6.81 -12.65 11.91
CA THR A 296 -7.88 -11.85 11.29
C THR A 296 -8.12 -10.53 12.02
N VAL A 297 -8.71 -9.55 11.34
CA VAL A 297 -8.98 -8.22 11.90
C VAL A 297 -9.99 -8.31 13.05
N GLU A 298 -10.97 -9.20 12.94
CA GLU A 298 -12.00 -9.49 13.95
C GLU A 298 -11.40 -9.93 15.27
N LEU A 299 -10.38 -10.80 15.24
CA LEU A 299 -9.66 -11.21 16.45
C LEU A 299 -8.98 -10.02 17.11
N GLY A 300 -8.37 -9.12 16.30
CA GLY A 300 -7.73 -7.91 16.78
C GLY A 300 -8.71 -6.93 17.43
N ILE A 301 -9.79 -6.57 16.73
CA ILE A 301 -10.78 -5.63 17.28
C ILE A 301 -11.53 -6.26 18.47
N GLY A 302 -11.88 -7.55 18.39
CA GLY A 302 -12.54 -8.27 19.48
C GLY A 302 -11.69 -8.31 20.76
N TRP A 303 -10.37 -8.50 20.63
CA TRP A 303 -9.46 -8.42 21.76
C TRP A 303 -9.42 -7.00 22.34
N ALA A 304 -9.36 -5.97 21.48
CA ALA A 304 -9.37 -4.56 21.87
C ALA A 304 -10.66 -4.14 22.57
N VAL A 305 -11.82 -4.71 22.20
CA VAL A 305 -13.10 -4.49 22.92
C VAL A 305 -12.98 -4.96 24.37
N GLN A 306 -12.36 -6.12 24.60
CA GLN A 306 -12.28 -6.72 25.94
C GLN A 306 -11.18 -6.10 26.81
N HIS A 307 -10.02 -5.80 26.22
CA HIS A 307 -8.81 -5.42 26.96
C HIS A 307 -8.44 -3.94 26.78
N GLY A 308 -9.05 -3.25 25.81
CA GLY A 308 -8.56 -1.96 25.36
C GLY A 308 -7.26 -2.09 24.54
N LEU A 309 -6.62 -0.96 24.26
CA LEU A 309 -5.35 -0.89 23.53
C LEU A 309 -4.49 0.26 24.04
N SER A 310 -3.21 -0.03 24.19
CA SER A 310 -2.11 0.91 24.40
C SER A 310 -1.86 1.75 23.15
N LEU A 311 -1.16 2.86 23.34
CA LEU A 311 -0.74 3.72 22.23
C LEU A 311 0.55 3.21 21.59
N GLU A 312 0.74 3.52 20.31
CA GLU A 312 1.96 3.24 19.54
C GLU A 312 3.23 3.79 20.22
N THR A 313 3.13 4.92 20.92
CA THR A 313 4.26 5.49 21.68
C THR A 313 4.64 4.67 22.92
N SER A 314 3.72 3.87 23.45
CA SER A 314 3.93 3.04 24.64
C SER A 314 4.44 1.65 24.27
N VAL A 315 3.92 1.08 23.19
CA VAL A 315 4.37 -0.21 22.64
C VAL A 315 4.66 -0.01 21.14
N PRO A 316 5.87 0.46 20.78
CA PRO A 316 6.22 0.75 19.39
C PRO A 316 6.26 -0.49 18.51
N TYR A 317 5.90 -0.33 17.25
CA TYR A 317 5.96 -1.39 16.26
C TYR A 317 7.39 -1.82 15.93
N SER A 318 7.63 -3.13 15.99
CA SER A 318 8.93 -3.77 15.84
C SER A 318 9.01 -4.80 14.72
N ALA A 319 7.89 -5.04 14.01
CA ALA A 319 7.82 -5.99 12.89
C ALA A 319 8.28 -7.43 13.22
N GLN A 320 8.05 -7.87 14.45
CA GLN A 320 8.40 -9.21 14.92
C GLN A 320 7.44 -9.66 16.03
N ASP A 321 7.40 -10.97 16.28
CA ASP A 321 6.68 -11.52 17.42
C ASP A 321 7.36 -11.05 18.72
N GLY A 322 6.57 -10.53 19.64
CA GLY A 322 7.00 -10.17 20.98
C GLY A 322 6.24 -10.95 22.03
N THR A 323 6.68 -10.82 23.27
CA THR A 323 5.93 -11.33 24.41
C THR A 323 4.78 -10.40 24.74
N CYS A 324 3.63 -10.95 25.13
CA CYS A 324 2.57 -10.16 25.74
C CYS A 324 3.02 -9.71 27.13
N GLU A 325 3.74 -8.60 27.18
CA GLU A 325 4.08 -7.90 28.41
C GLU A 325 2.81 -7.23 28.91
N ASN A 326 2.00 -7.93 29.71
CA ASN A 326 0.83 -7.40 30.40
C ASN A 326 1.18 -6.12 31.21
N SER A 327 1.25 -4.95 30.60
CA SER A 327 1.92 -3.79 31.22
C SER A 327 1.20 -2.46 31.09
N PHE A 328 -0.02 -2.40 30.53
CA PHE A 328 -0.89 -1.24 30.77
C PHE A 328 -1.97 -1.52 31.83
N LEU A 329 -2.72 -2.63 31.70
CA LEU A 329 -3.79 -2.99 32.64
C LEU A 329 -3.26 -3.53 33.98
N GLN A 330 -2.16 -4.30 33.97
CA GLN A 330 -1.55 -4.84 35.19
C GLN A 330 -0.66 -3.82 35.91
N ALA A 331 0.09 -2.98 35.17
CA ALA A 331 1.06 -2.04 35.76
C ALA A 331 0.40 -0.83 36.46
N GLN A 332 -0.82 -0.46 36.07
CA GLN A 332 -1.55 0.65 36.69
C GLN A 332 -2.24 0.27 38.02
N GLY A 333 -2.13 -0.99 38.48
CA GLY A 333 -2.80 -1.43 39.72
C GLY A 333 -4.34 -1.31 39.67
N LEU A 334 -4.90 -1.06 38.48
CA LEU A 334 -6.32 -0.98 38.22
C LEU A 334 -6.87 -2.41 38.22
N ARG A 335 -7.19 -2.92 39.40
CA ARG A 335 -8.25 -3.93 39.55
C ARG A 335 -9.55 -3.30 39.04
N GLY A 336 -9.71 -3.35 37.72
CA GLY A 336 -10.70 -2.61 36.96
C GLY A 336 -10.67 -3.05 35.51
N ALA A 337 -10.75 -4.36 35.26
CA ALA A 337 -11.06 -4.96 33.97
C ALA A 337 -12.49 -4.62 33.48
N THR A 338 -13.02 -3.44 33.81
CA THR A 338 -14.45 -3.13 33.60
C THR A 338 -14.73 -2.26 32.40
N ALA A 339 -13.74 -1.56 31.82
CA ALA A 339 -13.99 -0.66 30.70
C ALA A 339 -13.43 -1.12 29.35
N GLY A 340 -12.40 -1.98 29.26
CA GLY A 340 -11.86 -2.49 27.98
C GLY A 340 -11.75 -1.43 26.87
N GLY A 341 -12.24 -1.74 25.69
CA GLY A 341 -12.38 -0.81 24.56
C GLY A 341 -13.31 0.38 24.84
N ALA A 342 -14.29 0.22 25.74
CA ALA A 342 -15.19 1.31 26.14
C ALA A 342 -14.43 2.48 26.81
N SER A 343 -13.21 2.26 27.32
CA SER A 343 -12.31 3.35 27.79
C SER A 343 -11.97 4.38 26.71
N PHE A 344 -12.13 4.03 25.43
CA PHE A 344 -12.02 4.93 24.29
C PHE A 344 -13.25 4.91 23.38
N GLY A 345 -14.37 4.41 23.89
CA GLY A 345 -15.66 4.38 23.21
C GLY A 345 -15.86 3.22 22.24
N LEU A 346 -14.94 2.27 22.13
CA LEU A 346 -15.11 1.06 21.32
C LEU A 346 -16.02 0.06 22.05
N THR A 347 -17.16 -0.27 21.46
CA THR A 347 -18.16 -1.18 22.05
C THR A 347 -18.22 -2.53 21.35
N GLY A 348 -17.74 -2.62 20.12
CA GLY A 348 -17.82 -3.82 19.31
C GLY A 348 -17.25 -3.64 17.92
N PHE A 349 -17.61 -4.55 17.04
CA PHE A 349 -17.39 -4.45 15.60
C PHE A 349 -18.51 -5.19 14.88
N ARG A 350 -18.69 -4.89 13.60
CA ARG A 350 -19.63 -5.56 12.72
C ARG A 350 -18.91 -6.09 11.50
N VAL A 351 -19.13 -7.38 11.21
CA VAL A 351 -18.77 -7.99 9.94
C VAL A 351 -19.90 -7.68 8.96
N LEU A 352 -19.59 -7.05 7.84
CA LEU A 352 -20.57 -6.70 6.82
C LEU A 352 -20.92 -7.93 5.97
N PRO A 353 -22.11 -7.98 5.33
CA PRO A 353 -22.48 -9.09 4.46
C PRO A 353 -21.44 -9.34 3.36
N SER A 354 -20.88 -10.54 3.35
CA SER A 354 -19.90 -10.96 2.35
C SER A 354 -20.46 -10.86 0.93
N ASN A 355 -19.60 -10.46 0.01
CA ASN A 355 -19.88 -10.34 -1.42
C ASN A 355 -20.99 -9.35 -1.76
N LYS A 356 -21.17 -8.30 -0.94
CA LYS A 356 -22.15 -7.23 -1.17
C LYS A 356 -21.47 -5.86 -1.20
N GLU A 357 -21.59 -5.17 -2.34
CA GLU A 357 -21.00 -3.83 -2.52
C GLU A 357 -21.71 -2.76 -1.68
N GLU A 358 -23.04 -2.79 -1.65
CA GLU A 358 -23.84 -1.71 -1.05
C GLU A 358 -23.61 -1.55 0.47
N PRO A 359 -23.60 -2.63 1.28
CA PRO A 359 -23.28 -2.51 2.71
C PRO A 359 -21.87 -1.96 2.97
N LEU A 360 -20.87 -2.37 2.18
CA LEU A 360 -19.50 -1.85 2.29
C LEU A 360 -19.44 -0.36 1.96
N ALA A 361 -20.00 0.04 0.81
CA ALA A 361 -20.01 1.42 0.38
C ALA A 361 -20.77 2.32 1.36
N ARG A 362 -21.87 1.81 1.93
CA ARG A 362 -22.67 2.52 2.92
C ARG A 362 -21.95 2.68 4.24
N ALA A 363 -21.36 1.61 4.79
CA ALA A 363 -20.56 1.68 6.00
C ALA A 363 -19.42 2.72 5.86
N LEU A 364 -18.77 2.76 4.69
CA LEU A 364 -17.72 3.72 4.41
C LEU A 364 -18.20 5.18 4.40
N VAL A 365 -19.43 5.43 3.94
CA VAL A 365 -20.04 6.77 3.88
C VAL A 365 -20.54 7.21 5.26
N GLU A 366 -21.22 6.32 5.95
CA GLU A 366 -21.99 6.65 7.15
C GLU A 366 -21.17 6.52 8.44
N LEU A 367 -20.16 5.64 8.45
CA LEU A 367 -19.42 5.29 9.68
C LEU A 367 -17.94 5.69 9.61
N GLY A 368 -17.27 5.48 8.47
CA GLY A 368 -15.84 5.76 8.33
C GLY A 368 -15.05 4.62 7.67
N PRO A 369 -13.71 4.67 7.71
CA PRO A 369 -12.85 3.65 7.10
C PRO A 369 -13.15 2.21 7.56
N VAL A 370 -13.22 1.28 6.61
CA VAL A 370 -13.59 -0.13 6.84
C VAL A 370 -12.38 -1.02 6.63
N ALA A 371 -12.14 -2.00 7.51
CA ALA A 371 -11.08 -2.97 7.29
C ALA A 371 -11.58 -4.01 6.28
N VAL A 372 -10.78 -4.34 5.28
CA VAL A 372 -11.16 -5.28 4.22
C VAL A 372 -10.02 -6.26 3.96
N SER A 373 -10.38 -7.48 3.56
CA SER A 373 -9.42 -8.48 3.10
C SER A 373 -9.40 -8.53 1.57
N VAL A 374 -8.20 -8.66 1.00
CA VAL A 374 -7.95 -8.59 -0.44
C VAL A 374 -6.91 -9.61 -0.91
N ALA A 375 -6.95 -9.93 -2.20
CA ALA A 375 -5.89 -10.63 -2.91
C ALA A 375 -4.80 -9.63 -3.35
N ALA A 376 -3.65 -9.64 -2.66
CA ALA A 376 -2.59 -8.64 -2.88
C ALA A 376 -1.32 -9.19 -3.55
N SER A 377 -1.32 -10.45 -4.00
CA SER A 377 -0.13 -11.15 -4.53
C SER A 377 0.61 -10.39 -5.64
N SER A 378 -0.13 -9.63 -6.44
CA SER A 378 0.35 -8.89 -7.62
C SER A 378 0.66 -7.41 -7.35
N TRP A 379 0.49 -6.92 -6.12
CA TRP A 379 0.51 -5.49 -5.82
C TRP A 379 1.92 -4.91 -5.71
N PHE A 380 2.96 -5.74 -5.50
CA PHE A 380 4.27 -5.26 -5.07
C PHE A 380 4.89 -4.20 -5.97
N SER A 381 4.70 -4.26 -7.29
CA SER A 381 5.26 -3.29 -8.24
C SER A 381 4.39 -2.06 -8.47
N TYR A 382 3.19 -1.98 -7.88
CA TYR A 382 2.27 -0.86 -8.08
C TYR A 382 2.91 0.48 -7.67
N GLU A 383 2.86 1.45 -8.58
CA GLU A 383 3.28 2.84 -8.38
C GLU A 383 2.08 3.79 -8.35
N GLY A 384 1.10 3.58 -9.24
CA GLY A 384 -0.06 4.47 -9.33
C GLY A 384 -1.04 4.13 -10.42
N GLY A 385 -2.17 4.84 -10.44
CA GLY A 385 -3.27 4.59 -11.38
C GLY A 385 -4.40 3.76 -10.76
N VAL A 386 -5.24 3.13 -11.58
CA VAL A 386 -6.34 2.26 -11.12
C VAL A 386 -5.98 0.81 -11.42
N PHE A 387 -5.61 0.08 -10.37
CA PHE A 387 -5.15 -1.30 -10.44
C PHE A 387 -6.30 -2.29 -10.65
N ASP A 388 -6.13 -3.24 -11.56
CA ASP A 388 -7.17 -4.19 -11.95
C ASP A 388 -6.67 -5.63 -12.19
N GLU A 389 -5.48 -5.96 -11.70
CA GLU A 389 -4.81 -7.25 -11.96
C GLU A 389 -4.60 -8.05 -10.67
N CYS A 390 -5.63 -8.77 -10.23
CA CYS A 390 -5.57 -9.61 -9.02
C CYS A 390 -5.91 -11.08 -9.32
N ASP A 391 -5.35 -11.97 -8.51
CA ASP A 391 -5.89 -13.32 -8.36
C ASP A 391 -7.12 -13.31 -7.43
N ASN A 392 -7.63 -14.49 -7.07
CA ASN A 392 -8.76 -14.64 -6.15
C ASN A 392 -8.33 -15.14 -4.76
N ILE A 393 -7.04 -15.26 -4.48
CA ILE A 393 -6.54 -15.80 -3.21
C ILE A 393 -6.43 -14.66 -2.21
N VAL A 394 -7.45 -14.51 -1.37
CA VAL A 394 -7.49 -13.45 -0.36
C VAL A 394 -6.42 -13.76 0.68
N ASN A 395 -5.47 -12.84 0.84
CA ASN A 395 -4.30 -13.06 1.67
C ASN A 395 -3.84 -11.82 2.43
N HIS A 396 -4.44 -10.65 2.23
CA HIS A 396 -3.92 -9.42 2.84
C HIS A 396 -5.04 -8.59 3.44
N ALA A 397 -4.82 -8.08 4.65
CA ALA A 397 -5.75 -7.20 5.35
C ALA A 397 -5.31 -5.74 5.23
N VAL A 398 -6.22 -4.88 4.78
CA VAL A 398 -5.97 -3.47 4.48
C VAL A 398 -7.14 -2.62 4.96
N ALA A 399 -7.03 -1.30 4.89
CA ALA A 399 -8.12 -0.40 5.25
C ALA A 399 -8.66 0.33 4.03
N LEU A 400 -9.95 0.22 3.79
CA LEU A 400 -10.68 0.97 2.79
C LEU A 400 -10.95 2.39 3.32
N TYR A 401 -10.37 3.39 2.64
CA TYR A 401 -10.39 4.80 3.05
C TYR A 401 -11.28 5.68 2.18
N GLY A 402 -11.86 5.12 1.12
CA GLY A 402 -12.73 5.89 0.23
C GLY A 402 -13.04 5.17 -1.06
N TYR A 403 -13.72 5.89 -1.93
CA TYR A 403 -13.88 5.54 -3.33
C TYR A 403 -14.06 6.81 -4.14
N GLY A 404 -13.89 6.71 -5.45
CA GLY A 404 -14.13 7.83 -6.34
C GLY A 404 -14.07 7.44 -7.78
N ARG A 405 -13.77 8.42 -8.62
CA ARG A 405 -13.62 8.27 -10.06
C ARG A 405 -12.36 9.01 -10.55
N SER A 406 -11.60 8.38 -11.43
CA SER A 406 -10.44 8.94 -12.12
C SER A 406 -10.71 8.87 -13.61
N ASP A 407 -10.85 10.03 -14.28
CA ASP A 407 -11.20 10.19 -15.70
C ASP A 407 -12.36 9.28 -16.16
N SER A 408 -12.06 8.02 -16.51
CA SER A 408 -12.98 6.99 -17.00
C SER A 408 -13.32 5.86 -16.02
N HIS A 409 -12.57 5.67 -14.92
CA HIS A 409 -12.71 4.50 -14.05
C HIS A 409 -13.13 4.88 -12.62
N ARG A 410 -14.10 4.14 -12.07
CA ARG A 410 -14.39 4.16 -10.63
C ARG A 410 -13.33 3.35 -9.90
N PHE A 411 -13.03 3.73 -8.66
CA PHE A 411 -12.04 3.05 -7.84
C PHE A 411 -12.41 3.00 -6.36
N TRP A 412 -11.94 1.97 -5.68
CA TRP A 412 -11.78 1.92 -4.23
C TRP A 412 -10.43 2.53 -3.86
N LEU A 413 -10.38 3.33 -2.79
CA LEU A 413 -9.14 3.92 -2.26
C LEU A 413 -8.72 3.14 -1.02
N VAL A 414 -7.63 2.38 -1.13
CA VAL A 414 -7.18 1.45 -0.10
C VAL A 414 -5.85 1.94 0.48
N LYS A 415 -5.78 2.01 1.82
CA LYS A 415 -4.57 2.28 2.58
C LYS A 415 -3.86 0.96 2.88
N ASN A 416 -2.59 0.86 2.48
CA ASN A 416 -1.76 -0.32 2.69
C ASN A 416 -0.78 -0.11 3.87
N SER A 417 -0.06 -1.17 4.23
CA SER A 417 0.88 -1.24 5.36
C SER A 417 2.32 -1.55 4.94
N TRP A 418 2.70 -1.14 3.72
CA TRP A 418 4.01 -1.41 3.10
C TRP A 418 4.87 -0.14 2.99
N GLY A 419 4.67 0.82 3.88
CA GLY A 419 5.40 2.09 3.91
C GLY A 419 4.91 3.11 2.86
N SER A 420 5.21 4.38 3.12
CA SER A 420 4.77 5.51 2.27
C SER A 420 5.51 5.59 0.94
N ASP A 421 6.62 4.89 0.78
CA ASP A 421 7.41 4.78 -0.45
C ASP A 421 6.87 3.72 -1.43
N TRP A 422 5.78 3.03 -1.07
CA TRP A 422 5.08 2.10 -1.95
C TRP A 422 3.78 2.72 -2.48
N GLY A 423 3.47 2.50 -3.76
CA GLY A 423 2.24 2.97 -4.39
C GLY A 423 2.06 4.49 -4.32
N GLU A 424 0.81 4.94 -4.19
CA GLU A 424 0.45 6.35 -4.16
C GLU A 424 0.56 6.93 -2.73
N ASN A 425 1.79 7.04 -2.21
CA ASN A 425 2.09 7.39 -0.82
C ASN A 425 1.50 6.39 0.19
N GLY A 426 1.71 5.10 -0.03
CA GLY A 426 1.15 4.02 0.81
C GLY A 426 -0.27 3.61 0.46
N TYR A 427 -0.88 4.23 -0.55
CA TYR A 427 -2.22 3.91 -1.03
C TYR A 427 -2.21 3.20 -2.38
N ILE A 428 -3.29 2.47 -2.64
CA ILE A 428 -3.62 1.91 -3.95
C ILE A 428 -5.06 2.24 -4.30
N ARG A 429 -5.31 2.48 -5.59
CA ARG A 429 -6.66 2.60 -6.11
C ARG A 429 -7.00 1.34 -6.87
N LEU A 430 -7.94 0.55 -6.36
CA LEU A 430 -8.43 -0.66 -7.03
C LEU A 430 -9.60 -0.32 -7.93
N LEU A 431 -9.69 -0.92 -9.10
CA LEU A 431 -10.85 -0.77 -9.97
C LEU A 431 -12.13 -1.10 -9.19
N ARG A 432 -13.14 -0.24 -9.31
CA ARG A 432 -14.51 -0.49 -8.83
C ARG A 432 -15.42 -0.53 -10.05
N ARG A 433 -16.06 -1.66 -10.30
CA ARG A 433 -16.95 -1.90 -11.44
C ARG A 433 -18.37 -1.47 -11.08
N ASP A 434 -19.23 -1.35 -12.08
CA ASP A 434 -20.64 -0.97 -11.87
C ASP A 434 -21.50 -2.13 -11.32
N SER A 435 -20.98 -3.36 -11.35
CA SER A 435 -21.61 -4.56 -10.78
C SER A 435 -20.54 -5.36 -10.04
N GLU A 436 -19.96 -4.72 -9.02
CA GLU A 436 -18.79 -5.23 -8.29
C GLU A 436 -19.11 -6.57 -7.60
N ASP A 437 -20.33 -6.72 -7.09
CA ASP A 437 -20.84 -7.93 -6.46
C ASP A 437 -21.12 -9.10 -7.43
N GLN A 438 -21.09 -8.86 -8.74
CA GLN A 438 -21.18 -9.89 -9.79
C GLN A 438 -19.80 -10.31 -10.31
N HIS A 439 -18.75 -9.55 -9.97
CA HIS A 439 -17.39 -9.88 -10.34
C HIS A 439 -16.78 -10.80 -9.29
N CYS A 440 -16.96 -12.12 -9.46
CA CYS A 440 -16.55 -13.10 -8.47
C CYS A 440 -15.56 -14.14 -9.03
N GLY A 441 -14.81 -14.74 -8.11
CA GLY A 441 -13.94 -15.88 -8.34
C GLY A 441 -13.97 -16.86 -7.17
N ILE A 442 -13.14 -17.90 -7.26
CA ILE A 442 -12.98 -18.90 -6.20
C ILE A 442 -11.61 -18.70 -5.55
N ASP A 443 -11.63 -18.46 -4.25
CA ASP A 443 -10.44 -18.57 -3.40
C ASP A 443 -10.29 -20.04 -2.99
N THR A 444 -9.20 -20.66 -3.42
CA THR A 444 -8.88 -22.07 -3.13
C THR A 444 -7.96 -22.25 -1.91
N GLU A 445 -7.54 -21.15 -1.29
CA GLU A 445 -6.63 -21.15 -0.14
C GLU A 445 -7.12 -20.18 0.96
N PRO A 446 -8.41 -20.27 1.38
CA PRO A 446 -8.98 -19.29 2.30
C PRO A 446 -8.33 -19.30 3.69
N ASP A 447 -7.59 -20.37 4.05
CA ASP A 447 -6.81 -20.47 5.29
C ASP A 447 -5.55 -19.59 5.29
N LYS A 448 -5.12 -19.09 4.12
CA LYS A 448 -4.10 -18.04 4.02
C LYS A 448 -4.63 -16.65 4.33
N GLY A 449 -5.94 -16.46 4.16
CA GLY A 449 -6.62 -15.19 4.37
C GLY A 449 -7.34 -15.16 5.71
N ILE A 450 -8.61 -15.58 5.70
CA ILE A 450 -9.52 -15.35 6.82
C ILE A 450 -10.00 -16.64 7.50
N ALA A 451 -9.93 -17.79 6.82
CA ALA A 451 -10.55 -19.01 7.32
C ALA A 451 -9.75 -19.60 8.48
N CYS A 452 -10.48 -20.13 9.46
CA CYS A 452 -9.94 -20.91 10.54
C CYS A 452 -9.55 -22.32 10.10
N LYS A 453 -8.66 -22.94 10.86
CA LYS A 453 -8.31 -24.35 10.69
C LYS A 453 -9.56 -25.23 10.71
N GLY A 454 -9.73 -26.04 9.67
CA GLY A 454 -10.91 -26.87 9.48
C GLY A 454 -12.10 -26.14 8.84
N GLY A 455 -11.92 -24.88 8.44
CA GLY A 455 -12.87 -24.12 7.64
C GLY A 455 -13.02 -24.66 6.20
N PRO A 456 -13.82 -23.97 5.37
CA PRO A 456 -14.04 -24.36 3.98
C PRO A 456 -12.72 -24.42 3.21
N LYS A 457 -12.63 -25.35 2.27
CA LYS A 457 -11.45 -25.48 1.39
C LYS A 457 -11.45 -24.51 0.24
N GLU A 458 -12.63 -24.04 -0.15
CA GLU A 458 -12.81 -23.05 -1.20
C GLU A 458 -13.98 -22.16 -0.82
N VAL A 459 -13.90 -20.89 -1.20
CA VAL A 459 -14.96 -19.89 -0.97
C VAL A 459 -15.13 -18.99 -2.18
N THR A 460 -16.33 -18.46 -2.39
CA THR A 460 -16.58 -17.47 -3.44
C THR A 460 -16.23 -16.09 -2.90
N VAL A 461 -15.36 -15.39 -3.61
CA VAL A 461 -14.93 -14.02 -3.30
C VAL A 461 -15.32 -13.09 -4.44
N CYS A 462 -15.95 -11.97 -4.12
CA CYS A 462 -16.46 -11.01 -5.09
C CYS A 462 -15.82 -9.63 -4.93
N GLY A 463 -15.97 -8.82 -5.98
CA GLY A 463 -15.30 -7.55 -6.14
C GLY A 463 -13.86 -7.69 -6.62
N THR A 464 -13.31 -6.58 -7.10
CA THR A 464 -11.94 -6.52 -7.60
C THR A 464 -10.98 -6.90 -6.46
N CYS A 465 -10.13 -7.91 -6.70
CA CYS A 465 -9.23 -8.49 -5.70
C CYS A 465 -9.96 -9.13 -4.50
N GLY A 466 -11.23 -9.53 -4.65
CA GLY A 466 -12.02 -10.13 -3.56
C GLY A 466 -12.44 -9.17 -2.45
N ILE A 467 -12.31 -7.85 -2.67
CA ILE A 467 -12.49 -6.81 -1.63
C ILE A 467 -13.87 -6.84 -0.93
N LEU A 468 -14.90 -7.42 -1.54
CA LEU A 468 -16.23 -7.51 -0.94
C LEU A 468 -16.40 -8.73 -0.03
N TYR A 469 -15.45 -9.66 0.00
CA TYR A 469 -15.63 -10.95 0.67
C TYR A 469 -15.65 -10.83 2.19
N ASP A 470 -14.71 -10.07 2.75
CA ASP A 470 -14.57 -9.86 4.19
C ASP A 470 -14.33 -8.39 4.49
N SER A 471 -15.17 -7.84 5.35
CA SER A 471 -15.23 -6.42 5.64
C SER A 471 -15.71 -6.19 7.06
N VAL A 472 -14.90 -5.47 7.85
CA VAL A 472 -15.12 -5.28 9.28
C VAL A 472 -15.11 -3.79 9.61
N VAL A 473 -16.17 -3.32 10.25
CA VAL A 473 -16.29 -1.94 10.72
C VAL A 473 -16.34 -1.91 12.26
N PRO A 474 -15.48 -1.14 12.95
CA PRO A 474 -15.56 -1.02 14.40
C PRO A 474 -16.81 -0.22 14.80
N GLN A 475 -17.38 -0.57 15.96
CA GLN A 475 -18.53 0.13 16.53
C GLN A 475 -18.07 0.99 17.71
N PHE A 476 -18.41 2.28 17.65
CA PHE A 476 -18.12 3.24 18.70
C PHE A 476 -19.42 3.76 19.31
N GLU A 477 -19.41 4.07 20.61
CA GLU A 477 -20.47 4.88 21.21
C GLU A 477 -20.54 6.23 20.52
N ASP A 478 -21.75 6.63 20.11
CA ASP A 478 -22.01 7.97 19.61
C ASP A 478 -21.48 9.00 20.61
N ALA A 479 -20.87 10.07 20.09
CA ALA A 479 -20.52 11.21 20.91
C ALA A 479 -21.82 11.71 21.56
N LYS A 480 -21.97 11.51 22.87
CA LYS A 480 -23.00 12.24 23.62
C LYS A 480 -22.73 13.71 23.34
N GLU A 481 -23.68 14.39 22.71
CA GLU A 481 -23.68 15.86 22.60
C GLU A 481 -23.45 16.39 24.01
N ALA A 482 -22.26 16.93 24.24
CA ALA A 482 -21.79 17.39 25.54
C ALA A 482 -22.09 18.87 25.72
#